data_AF-A0A0R3JS13-F1
#
_entry.id   AF-A0A0R3JS13-F1
#
_cell.length_a   1.000
_cell.length_b   1.000
_cell.length_c   1.000
_cell.angle_alpha   90.00
_cell.angle_beta   90.00
_cell.angle_gamma   90.00
#
_symmetry.space_group_name_H-M   'P 1'
#
loop_
_entity.id
_entity.type
_entity.pdbx_description
1 polymer ?
#
loop_
_entity_poly.entity_id
_entity_poly.type
_entity_poly.pdbx_seq_one_letter_code
_entity_poly.pdbx_strand_id
1 'polypeptide(L)'
;MNEKHLKANYGLGKAFLSQNNNEGIVYLERVINISEKYLEEQFIKYYINACKHIYNYYIRQRYNEKAQEYYNKIINHSEIVEYAKNEREVLTFKDELILHDLDEDHVNRIINVLNKHPEISEAYLTKKKVIYFENSPVYVLGIMVKGMYNYEKVIKKLIDTGLNVNFDFL
;
A
#
# COMPACT_ATOMS: atom_id res chain seq x y z
N MET A 1 -0.72 1.42 19.21
CA MET A 1 -2.20 1.52 19.28
C MET A 1 -2.79 0.20 18.79
N ASN A 2 -3.89 -0.29 19.36
CA ASN A 2 -4.36 -1.65 19.09
C ASN A 2 -5.35 -1.68 17.91
N GLU A 3 -4.91 -2.24 16.78
CA GLU A 3 -5.67 -2.50 15.55
C GLU A 3 -7.05 -3.16 15.82
N LYS A 4 -7.17 -3.95 16.91
CA LYS A 4 -8.43 -4.55 17.32
C LYS A 4 -9.51 -3.50 17.66
N HIS A 5 -9.13 -2.37 18.26
CA HIS A 5 -10.09 -1.29 18.54
C HIS A 5 -10.57 -0.60 17.27
N LEU A 6 -9.71 -0.44 16.26
CA LEU A 6 -10.10 0.11 14.95
C LEU A 6 -11.10 -0.81 14.24
N LYS A 7 -10.78 -2.11 14.13
CA LYS A 7 -11.67 -3.10 13.49
C LYS A 7 -13.01 -3.22 14.22
N ALA A 8 -13.00 -3.21 15.55
CA ALA A 8 -14.22 -3.25 16.36
C ALA A 8 -15.10 -2.01 16.14
N ASN A 9 -14.53 -0.81 16.18
CA ASN A 9 -15.26 0.43 15.89
C ASN A 9 -15.83 0.42 14.47
N TYR A 10 -15.06 -0.04 13.48
CA TYR A 10 -15.54 -0.16 12.10
C TYR A 10 -16.72 -1.13 11.97
N GLY A 11 -16.63 -2.29 12.63
CA GLY A 11 -17.70 -3.29 12.66
C GLY A 11 -18.98 -2.76 13.31
N LEU A 12 -18.87 -2.18 14.50
CA LEU A 12 -19.99 -1.58 15.24
C LEU A 12 -20.65 -0.45 14.44
N GLY A 13 -19.84 0.46 13.90
CA GLY A 13 -20.31 1.60 13.13
C GLY A 13 -21.15 1.18 11.92
N LYS A 14 -20.66 0.22 11.13
CA LYS A 14 -21.43 -0.36 10.01
C LYS A 14 -22.73 -1.01 10.46
N ALA A 15 -22.68 -1.81 11.52
CA ALA A 15 -23.85 -2.52 12.02
C ALA A 15 -24.94 -1.53 12.44
N PHE A 16 -24.60 -0.50 13.22
CA PHE A 16 -25.55 0.54 13.64
C PHE A 16 -26.12 1.31 12.45
N LEU A 17 -25.30 1.77 11.50
CA LEU A 17 -25.81 2.49 10.32
C LEU A 17 -26.70 1.62 9.43
N SER A 18 -26.48 0.31 9.36
CA SER A 18 -27.32 -0.62 8.61
C SER A 18 -28.73 -0.76 9.22
N GLN A 19 -28.85 -0.49 10.52
CA GLN A 19 -30.11 -0.47 11.27
C GLN A 19 -30.71 0.94 11.35
N ASN A 20 -30.19 1.89 10.55
CA ASN A 20 -30.52 3.32 10.62
C ASN A 20 -30.29 3.97 12.01
N ASN A 21 -29.42 3.40 12.84
CA ASN A 21 -28.99 4.02 14.09
C ASN A 21 -27.81 4.97 13.84
N ASN A 22 -28.00 6.26 14.09
CA ASN A 22 -27.00 7.30 13.86
C ASN A 22 -25.80 7.24 14.82
N GLU A 23 -25.86 6.50 15.93
CA GLU A 23 -24.70 6.24 16.80
C GLU A 23 -23.56 5.59 16.03
N GLY A 24 -23.87 4.87 14.94
CA GLY A 24 -22.88 4.28 14.05
C GLY A 24 -21.90 5.32 13.48
N ILE A 25 -22.31 6.58 13.34
CA ILE A 25 -21.44 7.67 12.89
C ILE A 25 -20.30 7.88 13.87
N VAL A 26 -20.58 7.90 15.18
CA VAL A 26 -19.55 8.13 16.23
C VAL A 26 -18.46 7.07 16.16
N TYR A 27 -18.83 5.80 15.96
CA TYR A 27 -17.88 4.72 15.82
C TYR A 27 -17.03 4.85 14.55
N LEU A 28 -17.64 5.24 13.43
CA LEU A 28 -16.92 5.43 12.17
C LEU A 28 -16.05 6.69 12.15
N GLU A 29 -16.44 7.77 12.82
CA GLU A 29 -15.61 8.96 13.01
C GLU A 29 -14.35 8.63 13.82
N ARG A 30 -14.45 7.76 14.84
CA ARG A 30 -13.25 7.27 15.54
C ARG A 30 -12.31 6.51 14.61
N VAL A 31 -12.85 5.72 13.68
CA VAL A 31 -12.05 5.01 12.67
C VAL A 31 -11.35 6.01 11.75
N ILE A 32 -12.06 7.03 11.27
CA ILE A 32 -11.52 8.14 10.46
C ILE A 32 -10.37 8.83 11.20
N ASN A 33 -10.60 9.33 12.41
CA ASN A 33 -9.60 10.07 13.19
C ASN A 33 -8.35 9.24 13.49
N ILE A 34 -8.54 7.95 13.78
CA ILE A 34 -7.41 7.03 13.92
C ILE A 34 -6.67 6.91 12.60
N SER A 35 -7.38 6.61 11.51
CA SER A 35 -6.74 6.25 10.24
C SER A 35 -5.97 7.43 9.66
N GLU A 36 -6.52 8.64 9.80
CA GLU A 36 -5.90 9.91 9.44
C GLU A 36 -4.64 10.21 10.26
N LYS A 37 -4.60 9.80 11.54
CA LYS A 37 -3.43 10.01 12.39
C LYS A 37 -2.22 9.17 11.98
N TYR A 38 -2.43 7.95 11.51
CA TYR A 38 -1.34 7.02 11.22
C TYR A 38 -0.86 7.11 9.76
N LEU A 39 -1.70 7.56 8.82
CA LEU A 39 -1.40 7.67 7.38
C LEU A 39 -0.72 6.42 6.81
N GLU A 40 -0.98 5.24 7.37
CA GLU A 40 -0.47 3.98 6.82
C GLU A 40 -1.49 3.43 5.81
N GLU A 41 -0.97 2.80 4.76
CA GLU A 41 -1.78 2.24 3.67
C GLU A 41 -2.85 1.27 4.19
N GLN A 42 -2.56 0.45 5.21
CA GLN A 42 -3.59 -0.44 5.74
C GLN A 42 -4.75 0.30 6.42
N PHE A 43 -4.54 1.52 6.93
CA PHE A 43 -5.57 2.33 7.58
C PHE A 43 -6.35 3.21 6.60
N ILE A 44 -5.75 3.62 5.48
CA ILE A 44 -6.43 4.43 4.45
C ILE A 44 -7.71 3.76 3.94
N LYS A 45 -7.68 2.43 3.82
CA LYS A 45 -8.83 1.63 3.41
C LYS A 45 -9.97 1.73 4.43
N TYR A 46 -9.65 1.77 5.72
CA TYR A 46 -10.67 1.95 6.77
C TYR A 46 -11.20 3.38 6.77
N TYR A 47 -10.35 4.38 6.58
CA TYR A 47 -10.75 5.77 6.40
C TYR A 47 -11.78 5.93 5.27
N ILE A 48 -11.42 5.53 4.05
CA ILE A 48 -12.26 5.68 2.86
C ILE A 48 -13.59 4.93 3.04
N ASN A 49 -13.55 3.70 3.56
CA ASN A 49 -14.75 2.92 3.74
C ASN A 49 -15.65 3.46 4.86
N ALA A 50 -15.09 3.97 5.96
CA ALA A 50 -15.86 4.62 7.01
C ALA A 50 -16.59 5.87 6.47
N CYS A 51 -15.88 6.72 5.72
CA CYS A 51 -16.50 7.87 5.04
C CYS A 51 -17.61 7.43 4.07
N LYS A 52 -17.42 6.36 3.29
CA LYS A 52 -18.45 5.82 2.38
C LYS A 52 -19.71 5.38 3.12
N HIS A 53 -19.58 4.72 4.26
CA HIS A 53 -20.73 4.29 5.06
C HIS A 53 -21.50 5.49 5.63
N ILE A 54 -20.81 6.49 6.14
CA ILE A 54 -21.44 7.72 6.65
C ILE A 54 -22.11 8.52 5.52
N TYR A 55 -21.42 8.70 4.39
CA TYR A 55 -21.97 9.32 3.18
C TYR A 55 -23.28 8.64 2.76
N ASN A 56 -23.26 7.32 2.57
CA ASN A 56 -24.44 6.55 2.16
C ASN A 56 -25.58 6.66 3.17
N TYR A 57 -25.27 6.72 4.47
CA TYR A 57 -26.28 6.96 5.50
C TYR A 57 -26.92 8.34 5.35
N TYR A 58 -26.13 9.42 5.26
CA TYR A 58 -26.68 10.76 5.10
C TYR A 58 -27.49 10.95 3.81
N ILE A 59 -27.07 10.31 2.70
CA ILE A 59 -27.87 10.29 1.46
C ILE A 59 -29.23 9.63 1.68
N ARG A 60 -29.28 8.46 2.35
CA ARG A 60 -30.57 7.80 2.68
C ARG A 60 -31.47 8.66 3.56
N GLN A 61 -30.88 9.45 4.46
CA GLN A 61 -31.58 10.39 5.34
C GLN A 61 -31.86 11.76 4.67
N ARG A 62 -31.47 11.96 3.40
CA ARG A 62 -31.62 13.20 2.63
C ARG A 62 -30.86 14.42 3.20
N TYR A 63 -29.82 14.19 3.99
CA TYR A 63 -28.92 15.24 4.48
C TYR A 63 -27.74 15.44 3.52
N ASN A 64 -28.00 16.02 2.35
CA ASN A 64 -27.02 16.13 1.26
C ASN A 64 -25.77 16.95 1.63
N GLU A 65 -25.92 18.01 2.41
CA GLU A 65 -24.80 18.86 2.83
C GLU A 65 -23.79 18.06 3.67
N LYS A 66 -24.26 17.34 4.70
CA LYS A 66 -23.41 16.45 5.49
C LYS A 66 -22.83 15.33 4.66
N ALA A 67 -23.59 14.75 3.73
CA ALA A 67 -23.06 13.74 2.83
C ALA A 67 -21.86 14.29 2.02
N GLN A 68 -21.97 15.52 1.50
CA GLN A 68 -20.92 16.14 0.71
C GLN A 68 -19.59 16.27 1.46
N GLU A 69 -19.61 16.57 2.76
CA GLU A 69 -18.39 16.61 3.58
C GLU A 69 -17.60 15.29 3.55
N TYR A 70 -18.31 14.17 3.69
CA TYR A 70 -17.71 12.83 3.65
C TYR A 70 -17.31 12.41 2.23
N TYR A 71 -18.04 12.88 1.22
CA TYR A 71 -17.64 12.69 -0.18
C TYR A 71 -16.31 13.38 -0.48
N ASN A 72 -16.14 14.64 -0.06
CA ASN A 72 -14.89 15.37 -0.24
C ASN A 72 -13.71 14.66 0.46
N LYS A 73 -13.93 14.14 1.67
CA LYS A 73 -12.92 13.32 2.37
C LYS A 73 -12.51 12.08 1.59
N ILE A 74 -13.45 11.41 0.91
CA ILE A 74 -13.19 10.22 0.08
C ILE A 74 -12.32 10.60 -1.11
N ILE A 75 -12.68 11.65 -1.85
CA ILE A 75 -11.94 12.06 -3.06
C ILE A 75 -10.50 12.42 -2.71
N ASN A 76 -10.29 13.27 -1.70
CA ASN A 76 -8.95 13.72 -1.30
C ASN A 76 -8.02 12.54 -0.95
N HIS A 77 -8.53 11.49 -0.30
CA HIS A 77 -7.71 10.33 0.05
C HIS A 77 -7.64 9.27 -1.05
N SER A 78 -8.59 9.24 -1.98
CA SER A 78 -8.56 8.29 -3.11
C SER A 78 -7.45 8.66 -4.09
N GLU A 79 -7.24 9.95 -4.33
CA GLU A 79 -6.13 10.45 -5.14
C GLU A 79 -4.77 10.07 -4.54
N ILE A 80 -4.59 10.25 -3.23
CA ILE A 80 -3.36 9.86 -2.52
C ILE A 80 -3.07 8.36 -2.71
N VAL A 81 -4.09 7.50 -2.59
CA VAL A 81 -3.93 6.06 -2.80
C VAL A 81 -3.52 5.75 -4.24
N GLU A 82 -4.13 6.42 -5.21
CA GLU A 82 -3.80 6.24 -6.62
C GLU A 82 -2.38 6.70 -6.94
N TYR A 83 -1.98 7.88 -6.45
CA TYR A 83 -0.61 8.37 -6.64
C TYR A 83 0.42 7.47 -5.96
N ALA A 84 0.15 7.01 -4.74
CA ALA A 84 1.04 6.08 -4.05
C ALA A 84 1.14 4.73 -4.78
N LYS A 85 0.03 4.24 -5.33
CA LYS A 85 0.03 3.02 -6.14
C LYS A 85 0.91 3.19 -7.37
N ASN A 86 0.69 4.26 -8.14
CA ASN A 86 1.48 4.56 -9.33
C ASN A 86 2.97 4.75 -9.01
N GLU A 87 3.29 5.47 -7.93
CA GLU A 87 4.66 5.63 -7.45
C GLU A 87 5.33 4.28 -7.16
N ARG A 88 4.60 3.29 -6.67
CA ARG A 88 5.18 2.01 -6.24
C ARG A 88 5.22 0.95 -7.32
N GLU A 89 4.27 0.98 -8.24
CA GLU A 89 4.18 0.03 -9.33
C GLU A 89 5.13 0.39 -10.48
N VAL A 90 5.49 1.68 -10.61
CA VAL A 90 6.33 2.16 -11.71
C VAL A 90 7.68 2.65 -11.19
N LEU A 91 8.76 2.12 -11.76
CA LEU A 91 10.13 2.57 -11.62
C LEU A 91 10.55 3.35 -12.88
N THR A 92 11.03 4.57 -12.70
CA THR A 92 11.40 5.51 -13.74
C THR A 92 12.80 6.09 -13.48
N PHE A 93 13.43 6.66 -14.51
CA PHE A 93 14.71 7.37 -14.38
C PHE A 93 14.68 8.58 -13.43
N LYS A 94 13.50 9.06 -13.05
CA LYS A 94 13.35 10.18 -12.11
C LYS A 94 13.32 9.73 -10.65
N ASP A 95 13.19 8.43 -10.41
CA ASP A 95 13.10 7.90 -9.06
C ASP A 95 14.46 7.93 -8.36
N GLU A 96 14.44 8.36 -7.10
CA GLU A 96 15.61 8.35 -6.24
C GLU A 96 15.74 6.97 -5.59
N LEU A 97 16.83 6.27 -5.92
CA LEU A 97 17.20 5.00 -5.28
C LEU A 97 18.20 5.27 -4.16
N ILE A 98 17.82 4.87 -2.95
CA ILE A 98 18.63 5.01 -1.73
C ILE A 98 19.11 3.63 -1.25
N LEU A 99 20.06 3.62 -0.32
CA LEU A 99 20.53 2.38 0.30
C LEU A 99 19.37 1.66 0.99
N HIS A 100 19.29 0.33 0.82
CA HIS A 100 18.29 -0.47 1.51
C HIS A 100 18.54 -0.52 3.02
N ASP A 101 17.48 -0.77 3.78
CA ASP A 101 17.47 -0.89 5.24
C ASP A 101 17.12 -2.30 5.72
N LEU A 102 17.17 -3.31 4.84
CA LEU A 102 17.03 -4.71 5.21
C LEU A 102 18.16 -5.17 6.14
N ASP A 103 17.81 -5.99 7.12
CA ASP A 103 18.77 -6.67 7.98
C ASP A 103 19.56 -7.78 7.24
N GLU A 104 20.64 -8.25 7.87
CA GLU A 104 21.51 -9.27 7.29
C GLU A 104 20.79 -10.59 7.00
N ASP A 105 19.81 -10.99 7.82
CA ASP A 105 19.06 -12.23 7.62
C ASP A 105 18.23 -12.18 6.34
N HIS A 106 17.56 -11.06 6.08
CA HIS A 106 16.82 -10.84 4.84
C HIS A 106 17.76 -10.75 3.62
N VAL A 107 18.88 -10.03 3.74
CA VAL A 107 19.89 -9.94 2.67
C VAL A 107 20.46 -11.32 2.34
N ASN A 108 20.81 -12.12 3.34
CA ASN A 108 21.33 -13.47 3.16
C ASN A 108 20.33 -14.40 2.47
N ARG A 109 19.02 -14.26 2.74
CA ARG A 109 17.98 -15.00 2.01
C ARG A 109 17.96 -14.64 0.53
N ILE A 110 18.05 -13.35 0.19
CA ILE A 110 18.10 -12.89 -1.21
C ILE A 110 19.35 -13.44 -1.89
N ILE A 111 20.52 -13.32 -1.26
CA ILE A 111 21.79 -13.87 -1.76
C ILE A 111 21.67 -15.38 -2.01
N ASN A 112 21.09 -16.13 -1.08
CA ASN A 112 20.91 -17.58 -1.22
C ASN A 112 19.99 -17.97 -2.38
N VAL A 113 19.00 -17.13 -2.71
CA VAL A 113 18.18 -17.34 -3.91
C VAL A 113 19.00 -17.03 -5.16
N LEU A 114 19.66 -15.87 -5.22
CA LEU A 114 20.44 -15.44 -6.38
C LEU A 114 21.60 -16.40 -6.70
N ASN A 115 22.27 -16.96 -5.71
CA ASN A 115 23.35 -17.92 -5.88
C ASN A 115 22.92 -19.23 -6.59
N LYS A 116 21.62 -19.54 -6.62
CA LYS A 116 21.09 -20.69 -7.38
C LYS A 116 21.00 -20.43 -8.88
N HIS A 117 21.23 -19.19 -9.31
CA HIS A 117 21.12 -18.74 -10.69
C HIS A 117 22.49 -18.31 -11.23
N PRO A 118 23.32 -19.27 -11.71
CA PRO A 118 24.66 -18.98 -12.23
C PRO A 118 24.67 -18.07 -13.46
N GLU A 119 23.54 -17.87 -14.13
CA GLU A 119 23.33 -16.89 -15.20
C GLU A 119 23.48 -15.42 -14.75
N ILE A 120 23.29 -15.13 -13.45
CA ILE A 120 23.43 -13.79 -12.87
C ILE A 120 24.90 -13.52 -12.57
N SER A 121 25.43 -12.38 -13.03
CA SER A 121 26.79 -11.96 -12.72
C SER A 121 26.86 -11.05 -11.50
N GLU A 122 25.92 -10.11 -11.40
CA GLU A 122 25.88 -9.10 -10.34
C GLU A 122 24.43 -8.78 -9.96
N ALA A 123 24.23 -8.33 -8.74
CA ALA A 123 22.94 -7.88 -8.23
C ALA A 123 23.11 -6.66 -7.33
N TYR A 124 22.17 -5.73 -7.44
CA TYR A 124 22.14 -4.46 -6.73
C TYR A 124 20.80 -4.33 -6.04
N LEU A 125 20.81 -4.25 -4.71
CA LEU A 125 19.62 -4.05 -3.91
C LEU A 125 19.57 -2.59 -3.45
N THR A 126 18.44 -1.92 -3.72
CA THR A 126 18.20 -0.55 -3.28
C THR A 126 16.79 -0.42 -2.73
N LYS A 127 16.50 0.72 -2.12
CA LYS A 127 15.15 1.13 -1.70
C LYS A 127 14.76 2.35 -2.54
N LYS A 128 13.58 2.31 -3.15
CA LYS A 128 12.99 3.48 -3.80
C LYS A 128 12.49 4.43 -2.71
N LYS A 129 12.84 5.71 -2.82
CA LYS A 129 12.27 6.75 -1.97
C LYS A 129 10.82 7.01 -2.40
N VAL A 130 9.89 6.80 -1.47
CA VAL A 130 8.45 6.99 -1.68
C VAL A 130 7.97 8.16 -0.84
N ILE A 131 7.00 8.93 -1.35
CA ILE A 131 6.52 10.16 -0.72
C ILE A 131 5.20 9.93 0.03
N TYR A 132 4.30 9.11 -0.50
CA TYR A 132 2.94 9.03 0.04
C TYR A 132 2.81 8.10 1.26
N PHE A 133 3.59 7.03 1.31
CA PHE A 133 3.49 5.99 2.33
C PHE A 133 4.88 5.44 2.69
N GLU A 134 5.68 6.26 3.36
CA GLU A 134 7.08 5.97 3.74
C GLU A 134 7.26 4.68 4.55
N ASN A 135 6.28 4.32 5.38
CA ASN A 135 6.31 3.14 6.23
C ASN A 135 6.06 1.81 5.48
N SER A 136 5.73 1.87 4.19
CA SER A 136 5.63 0.68 3.34
C SER A 136 6.62 0.82 2.18
N PRO A 137 7.87 0.38 2.40
CA PRO A 137 8.98 0.60 1.47
C PRO A 137 8.84 -0.23 0.20
N VAL A 138 9.44 0.28 -0.89
CA VAL A 138 9.63 -0.48 -2.13
C VAL A 138 11.11 -0.76 -2.30
N TYR A 139 11.46 -2.04 -2.37
CA TYR A 139 12.82 -2.48 -2.67
C TYR A 139 12.95 -2.81 -4.15
N VAL A 140 14.06 -2.38 -4.74
CA VAL A 140 14.38 -2.61 -6.15
C VAL A 140 15.61 -3.50 -6.23
N LEU A 141 15.48 -4.60 -6.97
CA LEU A 141 16.58 -5.53 -7.21
C LEU A 141 16.98 -5.45 -8.69
N GLY A 142 18.08 -4.74 -8.95
CA GLY A 142 18.72 -4.75 -10.26
C GLY A 142 19.60 -5.99 -10.40
N ILE A 143 19.54 -6.66 -11.55
CA ILE A 143 20.40 -7.81 -11.85
C ILE A 143 21.13 -7.59 -13.18
N MET A 144 22.37 -8.04 -13.25
CA MET A 144 23.09 -8.19 -14.51
C MET A 144 23.16 -9.65 -14.89
N VAL A 145 22.74 -9.95 -16.12
CA VAL A 145 22.72 -11.30 -16.67
C VAL A 145 23.88 -11.44 -17.65
N LYS A 146 24.60 -12.56 -17.59
CA LYS A 146 25.72 -12.84 -18.49
C LYS A 146 25.21 -12.87 -19.94
N GLY A 147 25.95 -12.27 -20.88
CA GLY A 147 25.49 -11.96 -22.24
C GLY A 147 25.04 -13.13 -23.13
N MET A 148 25.24 -14.38 -22.72
CA MET A 148 24.74 -15.57 -23.42
C MET A 148 23.34 -16.04 -22.97
N TYR A 149 22.78 -15.46 -21.91
CA TYR A 149 21.47 -15.84 -21.38
C TYR A 149 20.39 -14.81 -21.73
N ASN A 150 19.16 -15.31 -21.92
CA ASN A 150 17.99 -14.45 -22.12
C ASN A 150 17.48 -13.96 -20.75
N TYR A 151 17.54 -12.64 -20.52
CA TYR A 151 17.18 -12.02 -19.25
C TYR A 151 15.72 -12.26 -18.83
N GLU A 152 14.76 -12.29 -19.76
CA GLU A 152 13.34 -12.55 -19.46
C GLU A 152 13.13 -13.93 -18.85
N LYS A 153 13.86 -14.94 -19.35
CA LYS A 153 13.83 -16.30 -18.79
C LYS A 153 14.41 -16.35 -17.39
N VAL A 154 15.48 -15.59 -17.13
CA VAL A 154 16.10 -15.49 -15.80
C VAL A 154 15.15 -14.83 -14.81
N ILE A 155 14.57 -13.70 -15.21
CA ILE A 155 13.57 -12.97 -14.45
C ILE A 155 12.38 -13.88 -14.08
N LYS A 156 11.83 -14.61 -15.05
CA LYS A 156 10.71 -15.51 -14.80
C LYS A 156 11.03 -16.58 -13.74
N LYS A 157 12.22 -17.20 -13.83
CA LYS A 157 12.67 -18.16 -12.82
C LYS A 157 12.75 -17.54 -11.42
N LEU A 158 13.24 -16.31 -11.32
CA LEU A 158 13.32 -15.60 -10.03
C LEU A 158 11.93 -15.34 -9.44
N ILE A 159 10.97 -14.91 -10.27
CA ILE A 159 9.56 -14.72 -9.84
C ILE A 159 8.99 -16.04 -9.30
N ASP A 160 9.22 -17.15 -10.01
CA ASP A 160 8.72 -18.48 -9.61
C ASP A 160 9.32 -18.97 -8.28
N THR A 161 10.44 -18.40 -7.81
CA THR A 161 11.02 -18.69 -6.48
C THR A 161 10.35 -17.91 -5.33
N GLY A 162 9.39 -17.04 -5.63
CA GLY A 162 8.66 -16.23 -4.64
C GLY A 162 9.26 -14.84 -4.39
N LEU A 163 10.29 -14.43 -5.14
CA LEU A 163 10.72 -13.03 -5.22
C LEU A 163 9.73 -12.28 -6.12
N ASN A 164 8.66 -11.73 -5.54
CA ASN A 164 7.78 -10.81 -6.25
C ASN A 164 8.52 -9.49 -6.48
N VAL A 165 9.06 -9.32 -7.68
CA VAL A 165 9.75 -8.10 -8.12
C VAL A 165 8.90 -7.44 -9.21
N ASN A 166 8.55 -6.15 -9.04
CA ASN A 166 7.98 -5.35 -10.13
C ASN A 166 9.13 -4.91 -11.04
N PHE A 167 9.03 -5.22 -12.33
CA PHE A 167 10.05 -4.88 -13.31
C PHE A 167 9.57 -3.73 -14.19
N ASP A 168 10.31 -2.63 -14.19
CA ASP A 168 10.34 -1.72 -15.32
C ASP A 168 11.72 -1.75 -15.96
N PHE A 169 11.72 -1.85 -17.28
CA PHE A 169 12.92 -1.80 -18.09
C PHE A 169 13.32 -0.33 -18.25
N LEU A 170 14.49 0.04 -17.73
CA LEU A 170 15.19 1.27 -18.09
C LEU A 170 15.93 1.06 -19.42
#